data_AF-A0A5D0RG03-F1
#
_entry.id   AF-A0A5D0RG03-F1
#
_cell.length_a   1.000
_cell.length_b   1.000
_cell.length_c   1.000
_cell.angle_alpha   90.00
_cell.angle_beta   90.00
_cell.angle_gamma   90.00
#
_symmetry.space_group_name_H-M   'P 1'
#
loop_
_entity.id
_entity.type
_entity.pdbx_description
1 polymer ?
#
loop_
_entity_poly.entity_id
_entity_poly.type
_entity_poly.pdbx_seq_one_letter_code
_entity_poly.pdbx_strand_id
1 'polypeptide(L)'
;MKYFAQLSLDHLWARTLQEIDFLHDEAQRNDAEMSAPDLNILSKALRDLRNDGPLSDQVAGEIGRIEDLLYEAVARETLGFRNVFDGTDDPDHGAIGRVLEVPILSKNGAALDALQQRFRKILAMRDLVAARVDAGCQMARLGVAGNDAVSDKSAA
;
A
#
# COMPACT_ATOMS: atom_id res chain seq x y z
N MET A 1 -10.19 3.47 -4.10
CA MET A 1 -9.79 2.24 -4.85
C MET A 1 -10.34 2.14 -6.27
N LYS A 2 -11.63 2.44 -6.55
CA LYS A 2 -12.25 2.21 -7.87
C LYS A 2 -11.52 2.87 -9.08
N TYR A 3 -10.84 4.01 -8.87
CA TYR A 3 -10.11 4.70 -9.93
C TYR A 3 -8.85 3.95 -10.43
N PHE A 4 -8.09 3.31 -9.53
CA PHE A 4 -6.87 2.59 -9.91
C PHE A 4 -7.18 1.29 -10.66
N ALA A 5 -8.34 0.70 -10.38
CA ALA A 5 -8.81 -0.52 -11.03
C ALA A 5 -9.07 -0.36 -12.55
N GLN A 6 -9.17 0.87 -13.05
CA GLN A 6 -9.41 1.16 -14.47
C GLN A 6 -8.13 1.53 -15.24
N LEU A 7 -7.02 1.78 -14.55
CA LEU A 7 -5.75 2.13 -15.21
C LEU A 7 -5.16 0.91 -15.94
N SER A 8 -4.45 1.14 -17.05
CA SER A 8 -3.60 0.08 -17.63
C SER A 8 -2.48 -0.31 -16.66
N LEU A 9 -1.84 -1.46 -16.89
CA LEU A 9 -0.74 -1.92 -16.03
C LEU A 9 0.40 -0.89 -15.99
N ASP A 10 0.81 -0.35 -17.14
CA ASP A 10 1.87 0.66 -17.23
C ASP A 10 1.52 1.95 -16.49
N HIS A 11 0.27 2.42 -16.60
CA HIS A 11 -0.18 3.62 -15.88
C HIS A 11 -0.24 3.37 -14.37
N LEU A 12 -0.68 2.18 -13.94
CA LEU A 12 -0.70 1.81 -12.53
C LEU A 12 0.72 1.72 -11.96
N TRP A 13 1.65 1.14 -12.72
CA TRP A 13 3.06 1.08 -12.36
C TRP A 13 3.67 2.48 -12.23
N ALA A 14 3.54 3.31 -13.26
CA ALA A 14 4.04 4.68 -13.25
C ALA A 14 3.44 5.49 -12.10
N ARG A 15 2.14 5.32 -11.83
CA ARG A 15 1.48 5.99 -10.70
C ARG A 15 2.01 5.50 -9.36
N THR A 16 2.32 4.21 -9.22
CA THR A 16 2.91 3.66 -7.99
C THR A 16 4.28 4.29 -7.72
N LEU A 17 5.14 4.37 -8.74
CA LEU A 17 6.44 5.05 -8.63
C LEU A 17 6.28 6.53 -8.26
N GLN A 18 5.33 7.22 -8.89
CA GLN A 18 5.06 8.62 -8.59
C GLN A 18 4.63 8.85 -7.14
N GLU A 19 3.81 7.96 -6.57
CA GLU A 19 3.39 8.07 -5.17
C GLU A 19 4.54 7.79 -4.20
N ILE A 20 5.49 6.91 -4.56
CA ILE A 20 6.73 6.71 -3.81
C ILE A 20 7.58 8.00 -3.82
N ASP A 21 7.73 8.63 -4.99
CA ASP A 21 8.48 9.88 -5.13
C ASP A 21 7.84 11.01 -4.29
N PHE A 22 6.51 11.13 -4.31
CA PHE A 22 5.79 12.10 -3.47
C PHE A 22 5.97 11.84 -1.98
N LEU A 23 5.91 10.59 -1.54
CA LEU A 23 6.11 10.23 -0.14
C LEU A 23 7.55 10.52 0.32
N HIS A 24 8.53 10.26 -0.55
CA HIS A 24 9.92 10.61 -0.29
C HIS A 24 10.10 12.12 -0.11
N ASP A 25 9.51 12.94 -0.97
CA ASP A 25 9.56 14.41 -0.84
C ASP A 25 8.87 14.92 0.43
N GLU A 26 7.73 14.34 0.81
CA GLU A 26 7.00 14.69 2.03
C GLU A 26 7.81 14.32 3.29
N ALA A 27 8.44 13.14 3.29
CA ALA A 27 9.36 12.74 4.36
C ALA A 27 10.54 13.71 4.48
N GLN A 28 11.15 14.13 3.36
CA GLN A 28 12.30 15.04 3.35
C GLN A 28 11.99 16.45 3.87
N ARG A 29 10.75 16.94 3.69
CA ARG A 29 10.31 18.20 4.32
C ARG A 29 10.25 18.11 5.83
N ASN A 30 10.19 16.88 6.35
CA ASN A 30 10.11 16.56 7.77
C ASN A 30 8.92 17.25 8.46
N ASP A 31 7.79 17.37 7.76
CA ASP A 31 6.56 17.99 8.28
C ASP A 31 6.01 17.25 9.52
N ALA A 32 6.48 16.02 9.76
CA ALA A 32 6.09 15.16 10.86
C ALA A 32 7.08 15.15 12.05
N GLU A 33 8.10 16.02 12.03
CA GLU A 33 9.14 16.14 13.08
C GLU A 33 9.81 14.81 13.46
N MET A 34 10.04 13.97 12.45
CA MET A 34 10.72 12.69 12.62
C MET A 34 12.17 12.91 13.07
N SER A 35 12.68 11.96 13.86
CA SER A 35 14.09 11.99 14.25
C SER A 35 14.98 11.84 13.01
N ALA A 36 16.16 12.47 13.01
CA ALA A 36 17.09 12.37 11.88
C ALA A 36 17.49 10.91 11.54
N PRO A 37 17.71 10.01 12.52
CA PRO A 37 17.92 8.59 12.23
C PRO A 37 16.72 7.93 11.53
N ASP A 38 15.50 8.14 12.05
CA ASP A 38 14.29 7.54 11.48
C ASP A 38 14.04 8.06 10.06
N LEU A 39 14.23 9.36 9.84
CA LEU A 39 14.11 9.98 8.52
C LEU A 39 15.11 9.40 7.51
N ASN A 40 16.35 9.15 7.93
CA ASN A 40 17.37 8.53 7.07
C ASN A 40 17.01 7.08 6.71
N ILE A 41 16.50 6.31 7.67
CA ILE A 41 16.03 4.93 7.44
C ILE A 41 14.87 4.94 6.44
N LEU A 42 13.85 5.77 6.68
CA LEU A 42 12.69 5.90 5.79
C LEU A 42 13.11 6.32 4.37
N SER A 43 13.95 7.35 4.26
CA SER A 43 14.38 7.88 2.96
C SER A 43 15.23 6.89 2.17
N LYS A 44 16.05 6.09 2.86
CA LYS A 44 16.80 5.00 2.23
C LYS A 44 15.85 3.91 1.74
N ALA A 45 14.95 3.43 2.60
CA ALA A 45 14.01 2.36 2.27
C ALA A 45 13.08 2.75 1.09
N LEU A 46 12.60 4.00 1.05
CA LEU A 46 11.79 4.51 -0.07
C LEU A 46 12.58 4.57 -1.39
N ARG A 47 13.87 4.92 -1.32
CA ARG A 47 14.75 4.96 -2.49
C ARG A 47 15.05 3.56 -3.03
N ASP A 48 15.30 2.62 -2.13
CA ASP A 48 15.54 1.22 -2.49
C ASP A 48 14.26 0.63 -3.13
N LEU A 49 13.09 0.88 -2.52
CA LEU A 49 11.77 0.53 -3.10
C LEU A 49 11.56 1.14 -4.49
N ARG A 50 11.98 2.39 -4.70
CA ARG A 50 11.86 3.11 -5.97
C ARG A 50 12.80 2.59 -7.06
N ASN A 51 14.00 2.17 -6.69
CA ASN A 51 15.07 1.75 -7.61
C ASN A 51 14.90 0.29 -8.04
N ASP A 52 14.66 -0.61 -7.10
CA ASP A 52 14.51 -2.03 -7.38
C ASP A 52 13.14 -2.35 -8.00
N GLY A 53 12.20 -1.42 -7.82
CA GLY A 53 10.84 -1.50 -8.31
C GLY A 53 9.89 -2.13 -7.28
N PRO A 54 8.61 -1.73 -7.29
CA PRO A 54 7.66 -2.09 -6.24
C PRO A 54 7.41 -3.59 -6.10
N LEU A 55 7.66 -4.39 -7.14
CA LEU A 55 7.44 -5.84 -7.11
C LEU A 55 8.70 -6.68 -6.85
N SER A 56 9.87 -6.07 -6.62
CA SER A 56 11.10 -6.81 -6.36
C SER A 56 11.02 -7.60 -5.05
N ASP A 57 11.53 -8.84 -5.03
CA ASP A 57 11.65 -9.61 -3.78
C ASP A 57 12.62 -8.96 -2.79
N GLN A 58 13.55 -8.13 -3.28
CA GLN A 58 14.55 -7.44 -2.47
C GLN A 58 13.93 -6.32 -1.61
N VAL A 59 12.74 -5.82 -1.96
CA VAL A 59 12.11 -4.68 -1.27
C VAL A 59 11.17 -5.10 -0.14
N ALA A 60 10.89 -6.40 0.03
CA ALA A 60 9.98 -6.88 1.08
C ALA A 60 10.49 -6.52 2.49
N GLY A 61 11.80 -6.62 2.71
CA GLY A 61 12.43 -6.19 3.96
C GLY A 61 12.35 -4.68 4.19
N GLU A 62 12.49 -3.87 3.14
CA GLU A 62 12.37 -2.41 3.23
C GLU A 62 10.92 -1.97 3.49
N ILE A 63 9.94 -2.65 2.89
CA ILE A 63 8.52 -2.41 3.16
C ILE A 63 8.22 -2.62 4.65
N GLY A 64 8.59 -3.78 5.20
CA GLY A 64 8.37 -4.08 6.62
C GLY A 64 9.03 -3.06 7.54
N ARG A 65 10.28 -2.66 7.23
CA ARG A 65 10.97 -1.60 7.99
C ARG A 65 10.24 -0.26 7.97
N ILE A 66 9.68 0.15 6.83
CA ILE A 66 8.90 1.39 6.74
C ILE A 66 7.62 1.28 7.57
N GLU A 67 6.91 0.15 7.50
CA GLU A 67 5.69 -0.07 8.29
C GLU A 67 5.97 0.00 9.78
N ASP A 68 6.98 -0.73 10.25
CA ASP A 68 7.37 -0.79 11.66
C ASP A 68 7.79 0.61 12.15
N LEU A 69 8.63 1.31 11.38
CA LEU A 69 9.09 2.65 11.74
C LEU A 69 7.94 3.64 11.88
N LEU A 70 7.03 3.68 10.90
CA LEU A 70 5.87 4.58 10.94
C LEU A 70 4.89 4.18 12.04
N TYR A 71 4.68 2.89 12.27
CA TYR A 71 3.84 2.38 13.35
C TYR A 71 4.37 2.80 14.72
N GLU A 72 5.66 2.57 14.99
CA GLU A 72 6.29 2.95 16.25
C GLU A 72 6.29 4.46 16.44
N ALA A 73 6.54 5.24 15.39
CA ALA A 73 6.51 6.70 15.45
C ALA A 73 5.10 7.21 15.80
N VAL A 74 4.04 6.67 15.18
CA VAL A 74 2.65 7.01 15.52
C VAL A 74 2.30 6.58 16.95
N ALA A 75 2.76 5.40 17.38
CA ALA A 75 2.53 4.91 18.73
C ALA A 75 3.15 5.82 19.80
N ARG A 76 4.36 6.34 19.57
CA ARG A 76 5.02 7.33 20.44
C ARG A 76 4.22 8.62 20.59
N GLU A 77 3.50 9.01 19.54
CA GLU A 77 2.68 10.23 19.51
C GLU A 77 1.20 10.00 19.88
N THR A 78 0.86 8.80 20.35
CA THR A 78 -0.49 8.47 20.80
C THR A 78 -0.69 8.92 22.26
N LEU A 79 -1.63 9.83 22.47
CA LEU A 79 -1.94 10.44 23.76
C LEU A 79 -2.97 9.64 24.58
N GLY A 80 -3.60 8.65 23.96
CA GLY A 80 -4.64 7.83 24.54
C GLY A 80 -5.55 7.27 23.46
N PHE A 81 -6.69 6.74 23.86
CA PHE A 81 -7.65 6.11 22.95
C PHE A 81 -9.05 6.64 23.19
N ARG A 82 -9.87 6.65 22.13
CA ARG A 82 -11.31 6.94 22.21
C ARG A 82 -12.10 5.90 21.46
N ASN A 83 -13.30 5.65 21.95
CA ASN A 83 -14.27 4.80 21.27
C ASN A 83 -15.02 5.59 20.20
N VAL A 84 -15.03 5.07 18.98
CA VAL A 84 -15.79 5.59 17.84
C VAL A 84 -16.72 4.50 17.33
N PHE A 85 -17.98 4.84 17.11
CA PHE A 85 -18.93 3.93 16.48
C PHE A 85 -18.68 3.89 14.97
N ASP A 86 -18.30 2.71 14.48
CA ASP A 86 -18.15 2.38 13.07
C ASP A 86 -19.38 1.58 12.65
N GLY A 87 -20.34 2.28 12.05
CA GLY A 87 -21.63 1.70 11.71
C GLY A 87 -22.40 2.56 10.73
N THR A 88 -23.60 2.09 10.41
CA THR A 88 -24.56 2.77 9.53
C THR A 88 -25.95 2.70 10.15
N ASP A 89 -26.80 3.66 9.80
CA ASP A 89 -28.20 3.61 10.20
C ASP A 89 -28.96 2.73 9.20
N ASP A 90 -29.38 1.56 9.69
CA ASP A 90 -30.30 0.70 8.98
C ASP A 90 -31.75 1.14 9.25
N PRO A 91 -32.59 1.31 8.22
CA PRO A 91 -33.98 1.77 8.39
C PRO A 91 -34.85 0.88 9.28
N ASP A 92 -34.57 -0.43 9.32
CA ASP A 92 -35.38 -1.42 10.05
C ASP A 92 -34.79 -1.74 11.44
N HIS A 93 -33.48 -1.61 11.60
CA HIS A 93 -32.74 -2.04 12.80
C HIS A 93 -32.07 -0.88 13.56
N GLY A 94 -32.13 0.35 13.04
CA GLY A 94 -31.42 1.50 13.59
C GLY A 94 -29.90 1.41 13.38
N ALA A 95 -29.13 2.06 14.25
CA ALA A 95 -27.67 2.08 14.14
C ALA A 95 -27.07 0.68 14.33
N ILE A 96 -26.56 0.09 13.24
CA ILE A 96 -25.86 -1.20 13.23
C ILE A 96 -24.37 -0.99 12.97
N GLY A 97 -23.52 -1.63 13.77
CA GLY A 97 -22.07 -1.44 13.67
C GLY A 97 -21.31 -1.99 14.86
N ARG A 98 -20.05 -1.58 14.97
CA ARG A 98 -19.14 -1.94 16.06
C ARG A 98 -18.51 -0.69 16.66
N VAL A 99 -18.16 -0.76 17.93
CA VAL A 99 -17.32 0.26 18.56
C VAL A 99 -15.87 -0.08 18.29
N LEU A 100 -15.15 0.85 17.68
CA LEU A 100 -13.71 0.77 17.45
C LEU A 100 -12.98 1.67 18.43
N GLU A 101 -11.91 1.14 19.01
CA GLU A 101 -10.95 1.95 19.74
C GLU A 101 -9.99 2.60 18.74
N VAL A 102 -9.95 3.93 18.70
CA VAL A 102 -9.09 4.70 17.81
C VAL A 102 -8.10 5.56 18.62
N PRO A 103 -6.85 5.70 18.17
CA PRO A 103 -5.86 6.50 18.88
C PRO A 103 -6.21 7.99 18.83
N ILE A 104 -5.95 8.68 19.94
CA ILE A 104 -5.93 10.14 20.01
C ILE A 104 -4.48 10.55 19.76
N LEU A 105 -4.23 11.20 18.64
CA LEU A 105 -2.88 11.56 18.21
C LEU A 105 -2.53 13.00 18.62
N SER A 106 -1.25 13.24 18.89
CA SER A 106 -0.69 14.59 18.91
C SER A 106 -0.76 15.22 17.50
N LYS A 107 -0.39 16.50 17.39
CA LYS A 107 -0.26 17.15 16.06
C LYS A 107 0.77 16.43 15.18
N ASN A 108 1.89 16.02 15.76
CA ASN A 108 2.95 15.29 15.08
C ASN A 108 2.50 13.87 14.74
N GLY A 109 1.79 13.22 15.67
CA GLY A 109 1.17 11.92 15.44
C GLY A 109 0.21 11.93 14.26
N ALA A 110 -0.59 12.99 14.08
CA ALA A 110 -1.47 13.13 12.92
C ALA A 110 -0.70 13.25 11.60
N ALA A 111 0.44 13.95 11.59
CA ALA A 111 1.30 14.03 10.41
C ALA A 111 1.97 12.68 10.09
N LEU A 112 2.43 11.96 11.11
CA LEU A 112 2.99 10.61 10.98
C LEU A 112 1.93 9.60 10.50
N ASP A 113 0.70 9.66 11.02
CA ASP A 113 -0.39 8.81 10.53
C ASP A 113 -0.72 9.14 9.07
N ALA A 114 -0.71 10.42 8.67
CA ALA A 114 -0.89 10.78 7.26
C ALA A 114 0.20 10.15 6.35
N LEU A 115 1.47 10.17 6.77
CA LEU A 115 2.56 9.46 6.08
C LEU A 115 2.31 7.96 6.01
N GLN A 116 1.88 7.34 7.13
CA GLN A 116 1.53 5.91 7.19
C GLN A 116 0.38 5.56 6.24
N GLN A 117 -0.70 6.35 6.21
CA GLN A 117 -1.83 6.13 5.31
C GLN A 117 -1.43 6.23 3.84
N ARG A 118 -0.56 7.18 3.49
CA ARG A 118 -0.01 7.29 2.13
C ARG A 118 0.85 6.08 1.78
N PHE A 119 1.67 5.62 2.71
CA PHE A 119 2.47 4.40 2.50
C PHE A 119 1.57 3.17 2.28
N ARG A 120 0.53 2.99 3.10
CA ARG A 120 -0.48 1.91 2.90
C ARG A 120 -1.16 1.98 1.53
N LYS A 121 -1.44 3.18 1.03
CA LYS A 121 -1.97 3.36 -0.33
C LYS A 121 -0.99 2.85 -1.39
N ILE A 122 0.31 3.12 -1.25
CA ILE A 122 1.35 2.62 -2.15
C ILE A 122 1.36 1.08 -2.13
N LEU A 123 1.30 0.47 -0.95
CA LEU A 123 1.25 -0.99 -0.81
C LEU A 123 0.04 -1.60 -1.51
N ALA A 124 -1.15 -1.00 -1.33
CA ALA A 124 -2.34 -1.50 -1.99
C ALA A 124 -2.29 -1.32 -3.53
N MET A 125 -1.63 -0.27 -4.03
CA MET A 125 -1.37 -0.12 -5.47
C MET A 125 -0.39 -1.17 -5.97
N ARG A 126 0.70 -1.42 -5.23
CA ARG A 126 1.66 -2.51 -5.50
C ARG A 126 0.96 -3.86 -5.57
N ASP A 127 0.10 -4.19 -4.62
CA ASP A 127 -0.62 -5.47 -4.59
C ASP A 127 -1.56 -5.60 -5.79
N LEU A 128 -2.19 -4.49 -6.21
CA LEU A 128 -2.98 -4.47 -7.43
C LEU A 128 -2.13 -4.68 -8.70
N VAL A 129 -0.91 -4.13 -8.75
CA VAL A 129 0.04 -4.41 -9.84
C VAL A 129 0.40 -5.89 -9.84
N ALA A 130 0.80 -6.44 -8.69
CA ALA A 130 1.18 -7.85 -8.54
C ALA A 130 0.06 -8.78 -9.04
N ALA A 131 -1.17 -8.56 -8.56
CA ALA A 131 -2.32 -9.36 -8.94
C ALA A 131 -2.60 -9.33 -10.46
N ARG A 132 -2.37 -8.19 -11.13
CA ARG A 132 -2.57 -8.07 -12.58
C ARG A 132 -1.47 -8.75 -13.39
N VAL A 133 -0.22 -8.68 -12.92
CA VAL A 133 0.90 -9.41 -13.54
C VAL A 133 0.64 -10.90 -13.44
N ASP A 134 0.27 -11.39 -12.25
CA ASP A 134 -0.04 -12.80 -12.03
C ASP A 134 -1.22 -13.28 -12.90
N ALA A 135 -2.30 -12.49 -12.97
CA ALA A 135 -3.43 -12.81 -13.84
C ALA A 135 -3.01 -12.88 -15.33
N GLY A 136 -2.18 -11.95 -15.80
CA GLY A 136 -1.62 -11.98 -17.15
C GLY A 136 -0.80 -13.25 -17.43
N CYS A 137 0.07 -13.63 -16.48
CA CYS A 137 0.85 -14.87 -16.59
C CYS A 137 -0.03 -16.12 -16.60
N GLN A 138 -1.08 -16.17 -15.78
CA GLN A 138 -2.04 -17.28 -15.76
C GLN A 138 -2.79 -17.40 -17.09
N MET A 139 -3.28 -16.28 -17.64
CA MET A 139 -3.99 -16.28 -18.93
C MET A 139 -3.07 -16.72 -20.08
N ALA A 140 -1.81 -16.28 -20.08
CA ALA A 140 -0.82 -16.72 -21.07
C ALA A 140 -0.59 -18.24 -21.01
N ARG A 141 -0.44 -18.81 -19.80
CA ARG A 141 -0.28 -20.26 -19.61
C ARG A 141 -1.50 -21.05 -20.09
N LEU A 142 -2.71 -20.55 -19.83
CA LEU A 142 -3.95 -21.18 -20.31
C LEU A 142 -4.09 -21.10 -21.84
N GLY A 143 -3.70 -19.99 -22.46
CA GLY A 143 -3.69 -19.84 -23.92
C GLY A 143 -2.71 -20.80 -24.62
N VAL A 144 -1.54 -21.03 -24.02
CA VAL A 144 -0.56 -22.02 -24.51
C VAL A 144 -1.10 -23.44 -24.37
N ALA A 145 -1.66 -23.79 -23.20
CA ALA A 145 -2.27 -25.11 -22.98
C ALA A 145 -3.46 -25.41 -23.91
N GLY A 146 -4.23 -24.38 -24.27
CA GLY A 146 -5.32 -24.50 -25.24
C GLY A 146 -4.84 -24.76 -26.68
N ASN A 147 -3.72 -24.16 -27.08
CA ASN A 147 -3.12 -24.38 -28.40
C ASN A 147 -2.45 -25.76 -28.51
N ASP A 148 -1.79 -26.24 -27.46
CA ASP A 148 -1.18 -27.57 -27.44
C ASP A 148 -2.25 -28.68 -27.55
N ALA A 149 -3.41 -28.51 -26.91
CA ALA A 149 -4.53 -29.46 -26.98
C ALA A 149 -5.24 -29.51 -28.35
N VAL A 150 -5.15 -28.45 -29.16
CA VAL A 150 -5.72 -28.40 -30.52
C VAL A 150 -4.76 -28.99 -31.57
N SER A 151 -3.45 -28.84 -31.34
CA SER A 151 -2.42 -29.44 -32.19
C SER A 151 -2.45 -30.98 -32.11
N ASP A 152 -2.68 -31.54 -30.93
CA ASP A 152 -2.70 -33.00 -30.70
C ASP A 152 -3.95 -33.69 -31.30
N LYS A 153 -5.04 -32.94 -31.54
CA LYS A 153 -6.26 -33.45 -32.18
C LYS A 153 -6.26 -33.37 -33.71
N SER A 154 -5.31 -32.66 -34.31
CA SER A 154 -5.19 -32.54 -35.77
C SER A 154 -4.18 -33.52 -36.38
N ALA A 155 -3.58 -34.39 -35.58
CA ALA A 155 -2.61 -35.42 -35.99
C ALA A 155 -3.17 -36.86 -35.93
N ALA A 156 -4.48 -37.03 -35.73
CA ALA A 156 -5.17 -38.33 -35.65
C ALA A 156 -6.05 -38.59 -36.87
#